data_AF-A0A1G4US77-F1
#
_entry.id   AF-A0A1G4US77-F1
#
_cell.length_a   1.000
_cell.length_b   1.000
_cell.length_c   1.000
_cell.angle_alpha   90.00
_cell.angle_beta   90.00
_cell.angle_gamma   90.00
#
_symmetry.space_group_name_H-M   'P 1'
#
loop_
_entity.id
_entity.type
_entity.pdbx_description
1 polymer ?
#
loop_
_entity_poly.entity_id
_entity_poly.type
_entity_poly.pdbx_seq_one_letter_code
_entity_poly.pdbx_strand_id
1 'polypeptide(L)'
;MIKMKVTGLAPAILRLRNIADTVPSTARKQMTRSAERIVKVAKILVPRDTGLLEESIRIEKSYGTRGRLQIDIVAGGTGEVLRGDGYITLDQYASVVHEHYEDWVIRTNGMGPNTLAKQAANPEHVIGSKFLERAAVAEEPKLERNIIQSILQVTEQ
;
A
#
# COMPACT_ATOMS: atom_id res chain seq x y z
N MET A 1 -20.42 -16.47 8.30
CA MET A 1 -19.21 -16.70 9.12
C MET A 1 -18.16 -17.22 8.14
N ILE A 2 -17.21 -16.39 7.71
CA ILE A 2 -15.85 -16.24 8.26
C ILE A 2 -15.41 -14.78 8.12
N LYS A 3 -14.87 -14.23 9.22
CA LYS A 3 -14.25 -12.91 9.33
C LYS A 3 -12.76 -13.04 8.98
N MET A 4 -12.26 -12.20 8.08
CA MET A 4 -10.85 -11.81 8.07
C MET A 4 -10.77 -10.31 8.28
N LYS A 5 -10.17 -9.94 9.41
CA LYS A 5 -9.98 -8.58 9.91
C LYS A 5 -8.49 -8.31 9.73
N VAL A 6 -8.13 -7.50 8.74
CA VAL A 6 -6.76 -7.02 8.56
C VAL A 6 -6.57 -5.82 9.50
N THR A 7 -5.88 -6.05 10.60
CA THR A 7 -5.42 -5.01 11.54
C THR A 7 -4.22 -4.30 10.94
N GLY A 8 -4.34 -2.96 10.77
CA GLY A 8 -3.30 -2.08 10.21
C GLY A 8 -3.86 -0.99 9.27
N LEU A 9 -4.95 -1.28 8.55
CA LEU A 9 -5.53 -0.37 7.53
C LEU A 9 -6.75 0.47 7.97
N ALA A 10 -7.29 0.24 9.16
CA ALA A 10 -8.64 0.71 9.51
C ALA A 10 -8.81 2.25 9.51
N PRO A 11 -7.90 3.08 10.06
CA PRO A 11 -8.14 4.53 10.10
C PRO A 11 -8.03 5.20 8.72
N ALA A 12 -7.11 4.75 7.86
CA ALA A 12 -6.83 5.36 6.57
C ALA A 12 -7.87 4.97 5.49
N ILE A 13 -8.30 3.70 5.46
CA ILE A 13 -9.35 3.24 4.54
C ILE A 13 -10.73 3.79 4.91
N LEU A 14 -11.04 3.96 6.21
CA LEU A 14 -12.32 4.49 6.64
C LEU A 14 -12.52 5.97 6.30
N ARG A 15 -11.45 6.76 6.13
CA ARG A 15 -11.56 8.16 5.72
C ARG A 15 -11.91 8.33 4.23
N LEU A 16 -11.43 7.44 3.34
CA LEU A 16 -11.71 7.54 1.90
C LEU A 16 -13.08 6.96 1.49
N ARG A 17 -13.65 6.04 2.30
CA ARG A 17 -14.94 5.39 1.98
C ARG A 17 -16.17 6.29 2.19
N ASN A 18 -16.07 7.36 2.99
CA ASN A 18 -17.20 8.25 3.30
C ASN A 18 -17.27 9.53 2.45
N ILE A 19 -16.24 9.84 1.65
CA ILE A 19 -16.25 11.05 0.80
C ILE A 19 -16.87 10.78 -0.57
N ALA A 20 -16.95 9.52 -1.01
CA ALA A 20 -17.26 9.12 -2.39
C ALA A 20 -18.68 9.44 -2.91
N ASP A 21 -19.64 9.80 -2.06
CA ASP A 21 -21.03 10.07 -2.46
C ASP A 21 -21.24 11.45 -3.11
N THR A 22 -20.33 12.40 -2.85
CA THR A 22 -20.48 13.80 -3.31
C THR A 22 -19.24 14.32 -4.04
N VAL A 23 -18.23 13.47 -4.32
CA VAL A 23 -17.02 13.97 -4.96
C VAL A 23 -17.18 14.15 -6.47
N PRO A 24 -16.93 15.35 -6.98
CA PRO A 24 -16.86 15.61 -8.41
C PRO A 24 -15.82 14.71 -9.10
N SER A 25 -15.91 14.57 -10.42
CA SER A 25 -14.95 13.79 -11.24
C SER A 25 -13.48 14.17 -10.96
N THR A 26 -13.22 15.40 -10.56
CA THR A 26 -11.91 15.93 -10.16
C THR A 26 -11.34 15.22 -8.94
N ALA A 27 -12.12 15.00 -7.90
CA ALA A 27 -11.65 14.33 -6.70
C ALA A 27 -11.42 12.82 -6.92
N ARG A 28 -12.18 12.16 -7.81
CA ARG A 28 -11.88 10.78 -8.25
C ARG A 28 -10.52 10.68 -8.95
N LYS A 29 -10.17 11.67 -9.78
CA LYS A 29 -8.83 11.76 -10.39
C LYS A 29 -7.75 11.96 -9.33
N GLN A 30 -7.99 12.79 -8.32
CA GLN A 30 -7.02 13.00 -7.22
C GLN A 30 -6.83 11.75 -6.37
N MET A 31 -7.90 11.02 -6.05
CA MET A 31 -7.81 9.74 -5.33
C MET A 31 -6.99 8.71 -6.12
N THR A 32 -7.20 8.60 -7.44
CA THR A 32 -6.43 7.69 -8.29
C THR A 32 -4.94 8.07 -8.31
N ARG A 33 -4.62 9.36 -8.50
CA ARG A 33 -3.25 9.85 -8.49
C ARG A 33 -2.55 9.64 -7.15
N SER A 34 -3.30 9.78 -6.04
CA SER A 34 -2.79 9.49 -4.71
C SER A 34 -2.49 8.01 -4.55
N ALA A 35 -3.39 7.12 -4.98
CA ALA A 35 -3.13 5.68 -4.96
C ALA A 35 -1.90 5.27 -5.80
N GLU A 36 -1.69 5.88 -6.97
CA GLU A 36 -0.48 5.68 -7.79
C GLU A 36 0.79 6.10 -7.04
N ARG A 37 0.75 7.23 -6.32
CA ARG A 37 1.87 7.68 -5.49
C ARG A 37 2.11 6.75 -4.31
N ILE A 38 1.06 6.28 -3.64
CA ILE A 38 1.19 5.31 -2.54
C ILE A 38 1.81 4.01 -3.06
N VAL A 39 1.37 3.48 -4.20
CA VAL A 39 1.99 2.28 -4.80
C VAL A 39 3.45 2.52 -5.13
N LYS A 40 3.80 3.67 -5.72
CA LYS A 40 5.19 4.01 -6.03
C LYS A 40 6.06 4.05 -4.77
N VAL A 41 5.57 4.69 -3.71
CA VAL A 41 6.29 4.77 -2.42
C VAL A 41 6.35 3.39 -1.76
N ALA A 42 5.26 2.64 -1.73
CA ALA A 42 5.23 1.29 -1.17
C ALA A 42 6.24 0.36 -1.88
N LYS A 43 6.38 0.48 -3.20
CA LYS A 43 7.42 -0.24 -3.96
C LYS A 43 8.83 0.18 -3.61
N ILE A 44 9.07 1.39 -3.11
CA ILE A 44 10.38 1.79 -2.56
C ILE A 44 10.58 1.20 -1.16
N LEU A 45 9.56 1.28 -0.32
CA LEU A 45 9.63 0.89 1.10
C LEU A 45 9.58 -0.62 1.34
N VAL A 46 9.13 -1.41 0.37
CA VAL A 46 9.08 -2.87 0.50
C VAL A 46 10.48 -3.48 0.32
N PRO A 47 10.86 -4.47 1.14
CA PRO A 47 12.06 -5.28 0.91
C PRO A 47 12.06 -5.92 -0.48
N ARG A 48 13.26 -6.07 -1.04
CA ARG A 48 13.47 -6.68 -2.34
C ARG A 48 14.33 -7.92 -2.18
N ASP A 49 13.71 -9.03 -1.81
CA ASP A 49 14.40 -10.32 -1.77
C ASP A 49 14.47 -10.90 -3.19
N THR A 50 13.33 -11.37 -3.70
CA THR A 50 13.17 -11.91 -5.07
C THR A 50 12.61 -10.90 -6.07
N GLY A 51 12.05 -9.78 -5.60
CA GLY A 51 11.33 -8.80 -6.42
C GLY A 51 9.83 -9.11 -6.61
N LEU A 52 9.39 -10.36 -6.41
CA LEU A 52 8.00 -10.76 -6.62
C LEU A 52 7.01 -9.96 -5.76
N LEU A 53 7.35 -9.73 -4.49
CA LEU A 53 6.49 -8.94 -3.60
C LEU A 53 6.41 -7.48 -4.05
N GLU A 54 7.52 -6.87 -4.45
CA GLU A 54 7.57 -5.50 -4.97
C GLU A 54 6.72 -5.34 -6.24
N GLU A 55 6.82 -6.32 -7.15
CA GLU A 55 6.05 -6.33 -8.39
C GLU A 55 4.55 -6.51 -8.16
N SER A 56 4.18 -7.28 -7.14
CA SER A 56 2.78 -7.57 -6.78
C SER A 56 1.99 -6.35 -6.28
N ILE A 57 2.68 -5.31 -5.80
CA ILE A 57 2.03 -4.11 -5.26
C ILE A 57 1.31 -3.38 -6.40
N ARG A 58 -0.02 -3.30 -6.30
CA ARG A 58 -0.89 -2.74 -7.35
C ARG A 58 -2.12 -2.06 -6.77
N ILE A 59 -2.79 -1.30 -7.64
CA ILE A 59 -4.10 -0.71 -7.37
C ILE A 59 -5.17 -1.67 -7.90
N GLU A 60 -6.13 -2.00 -7.04
CA GLU A 60 -7.36 -2.67 -7.45
C GLU A 60 -8.51 -1.68 -7.38
N LYS A 61 -9.26 -1.60 -8.48
CA LYS A 61 -10.45 -0.75 -8.57
C LYS A 61 -11.66 -1.64 -8.59
N SER A 62 -12.57 -1.41 -7.66
CA SER A 62 -13.86 -2.08 -7.63
C SER A 62 -14.98 -1.06 -7.56
N TYR A 63 -16.19 -1.49 -7.91
CA TYR A 63 -17.39 -0.68 -7.82
C TYR A 63 -18.32 -1.34 -6.83
N GLY A 64 -18.53 -0.69 -5.68
CA GLY A 64 -19.43 -1.18 -4.65
C GLY A 64 -20.90 -1.00 -5.01
N THR A 65 -21.79 -1.42 -4.12
CA THR A 65 -23.23 -1.18 -4.22
C THR A 65 -23.53 0.30 -4.48
N ARG A 66 -24.37 0.60 -5.48
CA ARG A 66 -24.67 1.95 -6.00
C ARG A 66 -23.57 2.61 -6.85
N GLY A 67 -22.63 1.84 -7.41
CA GLY A 67 -21.64 2.34 -8.38
C GLY A 67 -20.51 3.17 -7.75
N ARG A 68 -20.32 3.05 -6.44
CA ARG A 68 -19.27 3.78 -5.70
C ARG A 68 -17.90 3.22 -6.06
N LEU A 69 -17.02 4.09 -6.54
CA LEU A 69 -15.62 3.74 -6.82
C LEU A 69 -14.91 3.42 -5.50
N GLN A 70 -14.33 2.23 -5.43
CA GLN A 70 -13.43 1.80 -4.37
C GLN A 70 -12.04 1.59 -5.00
N ILE A 71 -11.03 2.16 -4.35
CA ILE A 71 -9.63 2.04 -4.75
C ILE A 71 -8.92 1.38 -3.58
N ASP A 72 -8.50 0.15 -3.78
CA ASP A 72 -7.74 -0.62 -2.80
C ASP A 72 -6.29 -0.75 -3.29
N ILE A 73 -5.34 -0.75 -2.36
CA ILE A 73 -3.92 -0.99 -2.65
C ILE A 73 -3.57 -2.32 -2.03
N VAL A 74 -3.16 -3.26 -2.88
CA VAL A 74 -2.93 -4.64 -2.49
C VAL A 74 -1.48 -5.03 -2.76
N ALA A 75 -0.96 -5.92 -1.93
CA ALA A 75 0.32 -6.60 -2.10
C ALA A 75 0.09 -8.09 -1.88
N GLY A 76 0.69 -8.95 -2.71
CA GLY A 76 0.30 -10.36 -2.78
C GLY A 76 -0.39 -10.72 -4.10
N GLY A 77 -0.89 -11.94 -4.21
CA GLY A 77 -1.59 -12.48 -5.38
C GLY A 77 -1.16 -13.88 -5.75
N THR A 78 -1.38 -14.25 -7.01
CA THR A 78 -0.99 -15.56 -7.54
C THR A 78 0.52 -15.63 -7.67
N GLY A 79 1.16 -16.45 -6.86
CA GLY A 79 2.59 -16.67 -6.88
C GLY A 79 3.06 -17.36 -5.61
N GLU A 80 4.22 -17.99 -5.70
CA GLU A 80 4.86 -18.65 -4.57
C GLU A 80 6.29 -18.14 -4.42
N VAL A 81 6.72 -18.00 -3.18
CA VAL A 81 8.07 -17.58 -2.82
C VAL A 81 8.73 -18.75 -2.11
N LEU A 82 9.90 -19.16 -2.61
CA LEU A 82 10.74 -20.14 -1.92
C LEU A 82 11.29 -19.52 -0.64
N ARG A 83 11.07 -20.17 0.49
CA ARG A 83 11.57 -19.76 1.79
C ARG A 83 12.06 -20.96 2.59
N GLY A 84 13.37 -21.02 2.83
CA GLY A 84 14.00 -22.21 3.40
C GLY A 84 13.79 -23.40 2.47
N ASP A 85 13.25 -24.49 3.01
CA ASP A 85 13.03 -25.74 2.26
C ASP A 85 11.61 -25.85 1.65
N GLY A 86 10.79 -24.79 1.75
CA GLY A 86 9.38 -24.83 1.32
C GLY A 86 8.92 -23.58 0.56
N TYR A 87 7.78 -23.71 -0.11
CA TYR A 87 7.11 -22.61 -0.79
C TYR A 87 5.99 -22.04 0.08
N ILE A 88 5.88 -20.72 0.12
CA ILE A 88 4.75 -20.01 0.72
C ILE A 88 4.06 -19.16 -0.33
N THR A 89 2.75 -18.99 -0.19
CA THR A 89 1.99 -18.12 -1.09
C THR A 89 2.46 -16.68 -0.98
N LEU A 90 2.37 -15.93 -2.07
CA LEU A 90 2.77 -14.53 -2.10
C LEU A 90 1.94 -13.67 -1.13
N ASP A 91 0.67 -14.05 -0.89
CA ASP A 91 -0.19 -13.40 0.11
C ASP A 91 0.32 -13.59 1.55
N GLN A 92 0.67 -14.84 1.91
CA GLN A 92 1.24 -15.13 3.22
C GLN A 92 2.58 -14.42 3.39
N TYR A 93 3.43 -14.45 2.36
CA TYR A 93 4.70 -13.75 2.38
C TYR A 93 4.50 -12.23 2.51
N ALA A 94 3.58 -11.63 1.75
CA ALA A 94 3.26 -10.22 1.85
C ALA A 94 2.82 -9.83 3.26
N SER A 95 1.94 -10.61 3.89
CA SER A 95 1.48 -10.36 5.26
C SER A 95 2.63 -10.43 6.27
N VAL A 96 3.48 -11.44 6.14
CA VAL A 96 4.62 -11.63 7.05
C VAL A 96 5.64 -10.52 6.92
N VAL A 97 6.02 -10.17 5.69
CA VAL A 97 6.96 -9.08 5.43
C VAL A 97 6.37 -7.75 5.89
N HIS A 98 5.07 -7.54 5.65
CA HIS A 98 4.41 -6.32 6.09
C HIS A 98 4.41 -6.17 7.60
N GLU A 99 4.16 -7.23 8.38
CA GLU A 99 4.06 -7.08 9.84
C GLU A 99 5.40 -7.27 10.56
N HIS A 100 6.28 -8.11 10.05
CA HIS A 100 7.37 -8.69 10.84
C HIS A 100 8.71 -8.76 10.09
N TYR A 101 8.97 -7.90 9.11
CA TYR A 101 10.23 -7.96 8.36
C TYR A 101 11.47 -7.88 9.27
N GLU A 102 11.53 -6.88 10.16
CA GLU A 102 12.67 -6.67 11.05
C GLU A 102 12.79 -7.82 12.08
N ASP A 103 11.67 -8.20 12.68
CA ASP A 103 11.65 -9.21 13.74
C ASP A 103 11.89 -10.63 13.24
N TRP A 104 11.53 -10.92 11.99
CA TRP A 104 11.41 -12.28 11.49
C TRP A 104 12.31 -12.59 10.30
N VAL A 105 12.55 -11.62 9.41
CA VAL A 105 13.42 -11.81 8.26
C VAL A 105 14.85 -11.38 8.61
N ILE A 106 15.01 -10.16 9.12
CA ILE A 106 16.34 -9.63 9.45
C ILE A 106 16.98 -10.39 10.60
N ARG A 107 16.23 -10.66 11.68
CA ARG A 107 16.78 -11.35 12.85
C ARG A 107 17.24 -12.79 12.56
N THR A 108 16.62 -13.45 11.59
CA THR A 108 16.93 -14.85 11.25
C THR A 108 18.03 -14.95 10.20
N ASN A 109 17.99 -14.13 9.15
CA ASN A 109 18.82 -14.29 7.95
C ASN A 109 19.64 -13.04 7.58
N GLY A 110 19.50 -11.95 8.32
CA GLY A 110 19.98 -10.63 7.90
C GLY A 110 19.14 -10.04 6.77
N MET A 111 19.40 -8.78 6.42
CA MET A 111 18.82 -8.20 5.20
C MET A 111 19.46 -8.84 3.97
N GLY A 112 18.63 -9.24 3.00
CA GLY A 112 19.11 -9.73 1.71
C GLY A 112 19.94 -8.68 0.96
N PRO A 113 20.89 -9.10 0.09
CA PRO A 113 21.80 -8.18 -0.61
C PRO A 113 21.06 -7.17 -1.50
N ASN A 114 19.97 -7.59 -2.12
CA ASN A 114 19.11 -6.72 -2.93
C ASN A 114 18.37 -5.67 -2.08
N THR A 115 17.88 -6.05 -0.90
CA THR A 115 17.28 -5.10 0.05
C THR A 115 18.32 -4.12 0.59
N LEU A 116 19.54 -4.57 0.89
CA LEU A 116 20.65 -3.70 1.30
C LEU A 116 21.04 -2.69 0.22
N ALA A 117 21.18 -3.14 -1.03
CA ALA A 117 21.46 -2.27 -2.16
C ALA A 117 20.36 -1.21 -2.34
N LYS A 118 19.10 -1.63 -2.18
CA LYS A 118 17.95 -0.72 -2.24
C LYS A 118 17.95 0.30 -1.10
N GLN A 119 18.29 -0.13 0.11
CA GLN A 119 18.41 0.75 1.29
C GLN A 119 19.54 1.77 1.09
N ALA A 120 20.67 1.34 0.52
CA ALA A 120 21.77 2.24 0.19
C ALA A 120 21.41 3.25 -0.90
N ALA A 121 20.57 2.88 -1.86
CA ALA A 121 20.08 3.76 -2.90
C ALA A 121 18.96 4.73 -2.45
N ASN A 122 18.33 4.48 -1.30
CA ASN A 122 17.22 5.28 -0.76
C ASN A 122 17.47 5.58 0.74
N PRO A 123 18.55 6.31 1.09
CA PRO A 123 18.96 6.53 2.48
C PRO A 123 17.92 7.27 3.33
N GLU A 124 17.04 8.05 2.70
CA GLU A 124 15.95 8.79 3.32
C GLU A 124 14.72 7.91 3.65
N HIS A 125 14.73 6.64 3.23
CA HIS A 125 13.60 5.74 3.33
C HIS A 125 13.92 4.53 4.20
N VAL A 126 12.97 4.14 5.07
CA VAL A 126 13.06 2.90 5.83
C VAL A 126 12.44 1.78 5.01
N ILE A 127 13.25 0.85 4.53
CA ILE A 127 12.79 -0.33 3.79
C ILE A 127 12.55 -1.48 4.77
N GLY A 128 11.33 -2.02 4.81
CA GLY A 128 10.99 -3.06 5.77
C GLY A 128 9.51 -3.25 6.03
N SER A 129 9.15 -3.58 7.27
CA SER A 129 7.75 -3.78 7.70
C SER A 129 6.92 -2.54 7.45
N LYS A 130 5.60 -2.63 7.49
CA LYS A 130 4.67 -1.51 7.42
C LYS A 130 4.83 -0.64 6.16
N PHE A 131 5.40 -1.20 5.09
CA PHE A 131 5.68 -0.47 3.85
C PHE A 131 4.43 0.17 3.22
N LEU A 132 3.26 -0.50 3.27
CA LEU A 132 1.98 0.08 2.83
C LEU A 132 1.50 1.21 3.75
N GLU A 133 1.59 1.02 5.07
CA GLU A 133 1.15 2.01 6.06
C GLU A 133 2.03 3.27 5.98
N ARG A 134 3.36 3.11 5.95
CA ARG A 134 4.29 4.23 5.78
C ARG A 134 4.09 4.96 4.46
N ALA A 135 3.83 4.24 3.37
CA ALA A 135 3.52 4.84 2.09
C ALA A 135 2.22 5.66 2.13
N ALA A 136 1.19 5.16 2.82
CA ALA A 136 -0.06 5.89 3.01
C ALA A 136 0.13 7.15 3.87
N VAL A 137 0.84 7.05 4.99
CA VAL A 137 1.15 8.19 5.88
C VAL A 137 1.94 9.28 5.14
N ALA A 138 2.88 8.90 4.27
CA ALA A 138 3.65 9.85 3.48
C ALA A 138 2.80 10.63 2.45
N GLU A 139 1.65 10.08 2.04
CA GLU A 139 0.75 10.69 1.06
C GLU A 139 -0.46 11.39 1.68
N GLU A 140 -0.89 11.01 2.89
CA GLU A 140 -2.08 11.54 3.57
C GLU A 140 -2.18 13.08 3.54
N PRO A 141 -1.13 13.86 3.89
CA PRO A 141 -1.23 15.33 3.89
C PRO A 141 -1.46 15.93 2.51
N LYS A 142 -0.93 15.30 1.45
CA LYS A 142 -1.09 15.76 0.06
C LYS A 142 -2.50 15.45 -0.43
N LEU A 143 -3.00 14.26 -0.11
CA LEU A 143 -4.36 13.86 -0.46
C LEU A 143 -5.39 14.77 0.21
N GLU A 144 -5.24 15.02 1.51
CA GLU A 144 -6.12 15.92 2.27
C GLU A 144 -6.16 17.32 1.66
N ARG A 145 -4.99 17.93 1.40
CA ARG A 145 -4.88 19.23 0.75
C ARG A 145 -5.56 19.27 -0.63
N ASN A 146 -5.35 18.24 -1.45
CA ASN A 146 -5.90 18.17 -2.80
C ASN A 146 -7.43 17.98 -2.80
N ILE A 147 -7.97 17.24 -1.83
CA ILE A 147 -9.42 17.07 -1.66
C ILE A 147 -10.05 18.39 -1.23
N ILE A 148 -9.49 19.07 -0.23
CA ILE A 148 -9.99 20.37 0.25
C ILE A 148 -10.02 21.39 -0.90
N GLN A 149 -8.93 21.49 -1.67
CA GLN A 149 -8.88 22.38 -2.84
C GLN A 149 -9.92 22.02 -3.91
N SER A 150 -10.15 20.72 -4.13
CA SER A 150 -11.15 20.28 -5.11
C SER A 150 -12.58 20.59 -4.67
N ILE A 151 -12.86 20.63 -3.36
CA ILE A 151 -14.18 21.00 -2.82
C ILE A 151 -14.40 22.51 -2.94
N LEU A 152 -13.41 23.31 -2.54
CA LEU A 152 -13.47 24.78 -2.58
C LEU A 152 -13.76 25.29 -4.00
N GLN A 153 -13.14 24.68 -5.02
CA GLN A 153 -13.36 25.04 -6.43
C GLN A 153 -14.78 24.77 -6.94
N VAL A 154 -15.55 23.90 -6.29
CA VAL A 154 -16.95 23.62 -6.67
C VAL A 154 -17.93 24.54 -5.96
N THR A 155 -17.59 25.06 -4.77
CA THR A 155 -18.43 26.00 -4.02
C THR A 155 -18.35 27.45 -4.50
N GLU A 156 -17.33 27.80 -5.28
CA GLU A 156 -17.14 29.14 -5.85
C GLU A 156 -17.71 29.29 -7.28
N GLN A 157 -18.44 28.29 -7.78
CA GLN A 157 -19.18 28.30 -9.04
C GLN A 157 -20.68 28.36 -8.80
#